data_AF-A0A2E6CGL6-F1
#
_entry.id   AF-A0A2E6CGL6-F1
#
_cell.length_a   1.000
_cell.length_b   1.000
_cell.length_c   1.000
_cell.angle_alpha   90.00
_cell.angle_beta   90.00
_cell.angle_gamma   90.00
#
_symmetry.space_group_name_H-M   'P 1'
#
loop_
_entity.id
_entity.type
_entity.pdbx_description
1 polymer ?
#
loop_
_entity_poly.entity_id
_entity_poly.type
_entity_poly.pdbx_seq_one_letter_code
_entity_poly.pdbx_strand_id
1 'polypeptide(L)'
;MAVASLLLLSTLTSCSDDSTDLVFDPSNEEVTDESRIRFTKAANSDWQLVENQDRITSNVWLTRRSQGLLFNAKIESEHNGSGPKGTKWFLGSLEDYSEEQLRSLEFVSMKSASNSRMRDAPGKTFIVHLVEDDIFIELLFHSWGNKSEGGGFSYSRTKVKE
;
A
#
# COMPACT_ATOMS: atom_id res chain seq x y z
N MET A 1 -38.60 -28.16 -70.15
CA MET A 1 -40.07 -28.13 -70.02
C MET A 1 -40.39 -28.22 -68.54
N ALA A 2 -41.28 -27.34 -68.06
CA ALA A 2 -41.70 -27.13 -66.67
C ALA A 2 -41.99 -28.45 -65.89
N VAL A 3 -41.95 -28.52 -64.56
CA VAL A 3 -42.84 -27.89 -63.57
C VAL A 3 -42.26 -28.08 -62.15
N ALA A 4 -42.22 -27.03 -61.30
CA ALA A 4 -43.14 -26.75 -60.17
C ALA A 4 -43.19 -27.86 -59.09
N SER A 5 -42.64 -27.65 -57.89
CA SER A 5 -43.21 -26.91 -56.75
C SER A 5 -43.94 -27.84 -55.77
N LEU A 6 -43.44 -28.00 -54.53
CA LEU A 6 -44.24 -27.91 -53.29
C LEU A 6 -43.34 -27.91 -52.04
N LEU A 7 -43.56 -26.94 -51.15
CA LEU A 7 -42.96 -26.82 -49.82
C LEU A 7 -43.34 -27.96 -48.87
N LEU A 8 -42.44 -28.29 -47.93
CA LEU A 8 -42.82 -28.49 -46.53
C LEU A 8 -41.64 -28.12 -45.62
N LEU A 9 -41.86 -27.06 -44.85
CA LEU A 9 -40.99 -26.53 -43.81
C LEU A 9 -41.16 -27.39 -42.55
N SER A 10 -40.07 -27.98 -42.06
CA SER A 10 -40.02 -28.63 -40.75
C SER A 10 -38.68 -28.34 -40.09
N THR A 11 -38.68 -27.37 -39.19
CA THR A 11 -37.56 -27.00 -38.33
C THR A 11 -37.44 -28.00 -37.18
N LEU A 12 -36.29 -28.68 -37.07
CA LEU A 12 -35.94 -29.45 -35.88
C LEU A 12 -34.63 -28.94 -35.30
N THR A 13 -34.76 -28.32 -34.12
CA THR A 13 -33.89 -28.33 -32.96
C THR A 13 -32.38 -28.52 -33.20
N SER A 14 -31.71 -27.38 -33.09
CA SER A 14 -30.31 -27.23 -32.71
C SER A 14 -30.06 -27.82 -31.32
N CYS A 15 -28.99 -28.59 -31.15
CA CYS A 15 -27.83 -28.20 -30.35
C CYS A 15 -26.78 -29.31 -30.49
N SER A 16 -25.62 -28.95 -31.07
CA SER A 16 -24.47 -29.83 -31.24
C SER A 16 -23.91 -30.29 -29.89
N ASP A 17 -23.61 -31.58 -29.79
CA ASP A 17 -22.63 -32.11 -28.85
C ASP A 17 -21.27 -31.44 -29.10
N ASP A 18 -20.75 -30.75 -28.10
CA ASP A 18 -19.33 -30.42 -28.01
C ASP A 18 -18.91 -30.49 -26.54
N SER A 19 -18.38 -31.66 -26.17
CA SER A 19 -17.65 -31.86 -24.92
C SER A 19 -16.41 -30.98 -24.95
N THR A 20 -16.45 -29.88 -24.21
CA THR A 20 -15.24 -29.17 -23.81
C THR A 20 -14.95 -29.48 -22.35
N ASP A 21 -13.87 -30.24 -22.18
CA ASP A 21 -13.15 -30.45 -20.93
C ASP A 21 -13.06 -29.14 -20.15
N LEU A 22 -13.59 -29.15 -18.93
CA LEU A 22 -13.29 -28.13 -17.94
C LEU A 22 -11.85 -28.34 -17.49
N VAL A 23 -10.90 -27.76 -18.21
CA VAL A 23 -9.55 -27.56 -17.70
C VAL A 23 -9.66 -26.51 -16.59
N PHE A 24 -9.74 -27.00 -15.36
CA PHE A 24 -9.54 -26.20 -14.16
C PHE A 24 -8.06 -25.80 -14.17
N ASP A 25 -7.75 -24.59 -14.61
CA ASP A 25 -6.43 -23.97 -14.48
C ASP A 25 -6.42 -23.14 -13.18
N PRO A 26 -5.82 -23.63 -12.08
CA PRO A 26 -5.73 -22.90 -10.82
C PRO A 26 -4.59 -21.86 -10.80
N SER A 27 -3.95 -21.53 -11.94
CA SER A 27 -2.74 -20.69 -11.91
C SER A 27 -2.97 -19.18 -11.97
N ASN A 28 -4.22 -18.70 -11.90
CA ASN A 28 -4.50 -17.27 -11.77
C ASN A 28 -5.16 -16.95 -10.42
N GLU A 29 -4.51 -17.34 -9.32
CA GLU A 29 -4.63 -16.58 -8.08
C GLU A 29 -4.04 -15.19 -8.34
N GLU A 30 -4.88 -14.25 -8.74
CA GLU A 30 -4.60 -12.85 -8.53
C GLU A 30 -4.53 -12.67 -7.02
N VAL A 31 -3.33 -12.81 -6.44
CA VAL A 31 -3.06 -12.51 -5.03
C VAL A 31 -3.29 -11.01 -4.87
N THR A 32 -4.55 -10.64 -4.68
CA THR A 32 -4.92 -9.31 -4.22
C THR A 32 -4.30 -9.17 -2.86
N ASP A 33 -3.38 -8.21 -2.75
CA ASP A 33 -2.71 -7.84 -1.51
C ASP A 33 -3.70 -7.15 -0.55
N GLU A 34 -4.74 -7.89 -0.14
CA GLU A 34 -5.80 -7.41 0.74
C GLU A 34 -5.27 -7.02 2.12
N SER A 35 -4.01 -7.35 2.40
CA SER A 35 -3.30 -7.05 3.64
C SER A 35 -2.73 -5.63 3.69
N ARG A 36 -2.61 -4.94 2.55
CA ARG A 36 -1.97 -3.62 2.48
C ARG A 36 -2.94 -2.48 2.21
N ILE A 37 -2.62 -1.33 2.80
CA ILE A 37 -3.25 -0.03 2.54
C ILE A 37 -2.26 0.82 1.76
N ARG A 38 -2.69 1.37 0.62
CA ARG A 38 -1.92 2.36 -0.14
C ARG A 38 -2.34 3.76 0.27
N PHE A 39 -1.38 4.58 0.66
CA PHE A 39 -1.59 5.99 0.97
C PHE A 39 -0.82 6.88 -0.01
N THR A 40 -1.43 7.98 -0.43
CA THR A 40 -0.79 8.96 -1.31
C THR A 40 -1.26 10.35 -0.94
N LYS A 41 -0.29 11.25 -0.77
CA LYS A 41 -0.54 12.69 -0.63
C LYS A 41 0.07 13.41 -1.83
N ALA A 42 -0.76 14.14 -2.56
CA ALA A 42 -0.31 14.89 -3.72
C ALA A 42 0.56 16.09 -3.33
N ALA A 43 1.39 16.53 -4.27
CA ALA A 43 2.22 17.72 -4.14
C ALA A 43 1.39 18.96 -3.79
N ASN A 44 1.92 19.84 -2.93
CA ASN A 44 1.31 21.11 -2.52
C ASN A 44 -0.10 21.02 -1.90
N SER A 45 -0.60 19.82 -1.63
CA SER A 45 -1.90 19.64 -1.00
C SER A 45 -1.84 20.06 0.47
N ASP A 46 -2.95 20.57 1.01
CA ASP A 46 -3.02 20.92 2.43
C ASP A 46 -2.83 19.67 3.32
N TRP A 47 -1.95 19.73 4.30
CA TRP A 47 -1.68 18.62 5.21
C TRP A 47 -2.69 18.56 6.37
N GLN A 48 -3.44 19.64 6.63
CA GLN A 48 -4.40 19.72 7.72
C GLN A 48 -5.69 18.95 7.44
N LEU A 49 -5.99 18.71 6.15
CA LEU A 49 -7.15 17.94 5.71
C LEU A 49 -6.98 16.44 6.00
N VAL A 50 -8.07 15.77 6.37
CA VAL A 50 -8.06 14.37 6.81
C VAL A 50 -7.62 13.41 5.71
N GLU A 51 -8.01 13.66 4.47
CA GLU A 51 -7.62 12.88 3.30
C GLU A 51 -6.11 12.93 3.01
N ASN A 52 -5.42 13.92 3.59
CA ASN A 52 -3.99 14.13 3.48
C ASN A 52 -3.22 13.61 4.70
N GLN A 53 -3.86 12.82 5.57
CA GLN A 53 -3.27 12.21 6.76
C GLN A 53 -3.58 10.72 6.77
N ASP A 54 -2.55 9.88 6.84
CA ASP A 54 -2.75 8.44 7.08
C ASP A 54 -2.93 8.21 8.58
N ARG A 55 -4.18 8.09 9.01
CA ARG A 55 -4.54 7.86 10.41
C ARG A 55 -4.45 6.37 10.73
N ILE A 56 -3.23 5.90 11.02
CA ILE A 56 -2.93 4.48 11.23
C ILE A 56 -3.59 3.96 12.51
N THR A 57 -3.44 4.71 13.61
CA THR A 57 -4.07 4.43 14.90
C THR A 57 -4.64 5.72 15.51
N SER A 58 -5.24 5.63 16.68
CA SER A 58 -5.68 6.82 17.44
C SER A 58 -4.51 7.75 17.85
N ASN A 59 -3.29 7.20 17.88
CA ASN A 59 -2.05 7.86 18.34
C ASN A 59 -1.13 8.31 17.20
N VAL A 60 -1.16 7.64 16.02
CA VAL A 60 -0.22 7.91 14.92
C VAL A 60 -0.93 8.27 13.61
N TRP A 61 -0.82 9.54 13.22
CA TRP A 61 -1.34 10.08 11.95
C TRP A 61 -0.19 10.60 11.09
N LEU A 62 0.19 9.89 10.02
CA LEU A 62 1.35 10.26 9.23
C LEU A 62 1.00 11.25 8.11
N THR A 63 1.76 12.34 8.04
CA THR A 63 1.72 13.28 6.93
C THR A 63 3.03 14.08 6.84
N ARG A 64 3.12 14.97 5.85
CA ARG A 64 4.14 16.03 5.79
C ARG A 64 3.60 17.27 5.08
N ARG A 65 4.29 18.39 5.30
CA ARG A 65 4.14 19.61 4.49
C ARG A 65 4.84 19.44 3.14
N SER A 66 4.84 20.50 2.33
CA SER A 66 5.54 20.55 1.04
C SER A 66 7.07 20.40 1.12
N GLN A 67 7.66 20.39 2.32
CA GLN A 67 9.08 20.16 2.54
C GLN A 67 9.33 19.41 3.86
N GLY A 68 10.50 18.79 3.96
CA GLY A 68 10.96 18.09 5.15
C GLY A 68 10.47 16.65 5.26
N LEU A 69 10.58 16.11 6.47
CA LEU A 69 10.26 14.71 6.79
C LEU A 69 8.78 14.52 7.12
N LEU A 70 8.34 13.26 7.23
CA LEU A 70 7.07 12.90 7.84
C LEU A 70 7.04 13.33 9.32
N PHE A 71 5.86 13.68 9.80
CA PHE A 71 5.56 13.93 11.20
C PHE A 71 4.23 13.30 11.60
N ASN A 72 3.99 13.17 12.90
CA ASN A 72 2.74 12.65 13.43
C ASN A 72 1.74 13.79 13.67
N ALA A 73 0.82 14.02 12.72
CA ALA A 73 -0.17 15.10 12.77
C ALA A 73 -1.12 15.02 13.97
N LYS A 74 -1.18 13.89 14.69
CA LYS A 74 -1.97 13.76 15.91
C LYS A 74 -1.46 14.68 17.03
N ILE A 75 -0.14 14.86 17.13
CA ILE A 75 0.52 15.59 18.22
C ILE A 75 1.60 16.59 17.75
N GLU A 76 1.92 16.60 16.46
CA GLU A 76 2.89 17.51 15.84
C GLU A 76 2.23 18.34 14.75
N SER A 77 2.66 19.59 14.59
CA SER A 77 2.23 20.49 13.51
C SER A 77 3.29 20.65 12.39
N GLU A 78 4.48 20.10 12.60
CA GLU A 78 5.61 20.14 11.67
C GLU A 78 6.62 19.02 11.97
N HIS A 79 7.59 18.82 11.07
CA HIS A 79 8.65 17.84 11.30
C HIS A 79 9.66 18.31 12.36
N ASN A 80 10.11 17.39 13.20
CA ASN A 80 11.16 17.67 14.21
C ASN A 80 12.60 17.42 13.69
N GLY A 81 12.75 17.03 12.43
CA GLY A 81 14.06 16.73 11.82
C GLY A 81 14.57 15.30 12.00
N SER A 82 13.87 14.45 12.76
CA SER A 82 14.19 13.03 12.98
C SER A 82 13.13 12.08 12.39
N GLY A 83 11.87 12.49 12.40
CA GLY A 83 10.73 11.71 11.89
C GLY A 83 9.50 11.84 12.80
N PRO A 84 8.41 11.09 12.52
CA PRO A 84 7.18 11.18 13.29
C PRO A 84 7.35 10.76 14.76
N LYS A 85 6.89 11.59 15.71
CA LYS A 85 6.80 11.20 17.11
C LYS A 85 5.88 9.99 17.30
N GLY A 86 6.23 9.13 18.26
CA GLY A 86 5.52 7.88 18.50
C GLY A 86 5.87 6.76 17.52
N THR A 87 6.86 6.96 16.64
CA THR A 87 7.33 5.93 15.71
C THR A 87 8.83 5.69 15.82
N LYS A 88 9.26 4.44 15.63
CA LYS A 88 10.66 4.08 15.38
C LYS A 88 10.75 3.18 14.16
N TRP A 89 11.88 3.25 13.46
CA TRP A 89 12.03 2.73 12.12
C TRP A 89 13.25 1.80 12.03
N PHE A 90 13.08 0.72 11.29
CA PHE A 90 14.12 -0.24 10.94
C PHE A 90 14.01 -0.55 9.44
N LEU A 91 15.13 -0.62 8.72
CA LEU A 91 15.13 -0.93 7.30
C LEU A 91 15.11 -2.46 7.12
N GLY A 92 13.99 -3.02 6.66
CA GLY A 92 13.77 -4.46 6.56
C GLY A 92 12.31 -4.83 6.28
N SER A 93 12.04 -6.11 6.09
CA SER A 93 10.70 -6.70 5.90
C SER A 93 10.21 -7.36 7.19
N LEU A 94 8.91 -7.35 7.46
CA LEU A 94 8.37 -8.04 8.65
C LEU A 94 8.55 -9.55 8.57
N GLU A 95 8.51 -10.12 7.36
CA GLU A 95 8.60 -11.57 7.12
C GLU A 95 9.94 -12.18 7.52
N ASP A 96 11.00 -11.36 7.63
CA ASP A 96 12.36 -11.79 7.96
C ASP A 96 12.55 -12.04 9.46
N TYR A 97 11.58 -11.69 10.30
CA TYR A 97 11.71 -11.68 11.76
C TYR A 97 10.51 -12.31 12.45
N SER A 98 10.77 -13.09 13.50
CA SER A 98 9.74 -13.45 14.48
C SER A 98 9.40 -12.27 15.40
N GLU A 99 8.26 -12.34 16.09
CA GLU A 99 7.86 -11.34 17.08
C GLU A 99 8.91 -11.09 18.18
N GLU A 100 9.61 -12.15 18.62
CA GLU A 100 10.69 -12.03 19.60
C GLU A 100 11.92 -11.31 19.04
N GLN A 101 12.27 -11.61 17.77
CA GLN A 101 13.37 -10.94 17.09
C GLN A 101 13.06 -9.46 16.85
N LEU A 102 11.83 -9.12 16.43
CA LEU A 102 11.37 -7.74 16.25
C LEU A 102 11.61 -6.91 17.52
N ARG A 103 11.25 -7.45 18.69
CA ARG A 103 11.42 -6.76 19.99
C ARG A 103 12.88 -6.54 20.39
N SER A 104 13.80 -7.22 19.73
CA SER A 104 15.25 -7.12 19.96
C SER A 104 15.97 -6.25 18.91
N LEU A 105 15.28 -5.81 17.85
CA LEU A 105 15.87 -4.97 16.82
C LEU A 105 16.20 -3.56 17.35
N GLU A 106 17.30 -3.00 16.88
CA GLU A 106 17.67 -1.61 17.15
C GLU A 106 16.89 -0.66 16.23
N PHE A 107 15.69 -0.29 16.64
CA PHE A 107 14.92 0.73 15.94
C PHE A 107 15.48 2.14 16.17
N VAL A 108 15.54 2.92 15.10
CA VAL A 108 16.09 4.28 15.09
C VAL A 108 15.07 5.29 14.58
N SER A 109 15.45 6.57 14.46
CA SER A 109 14.61 7.58 13.82
C SER A 109 14.45 7.31 12.31
N MET A 110 13.35 7.79 11.70
CA MET A 110 13.14 7.67 10.26
C MET A 110 14.29 8.26 9.44
N LYS A 111 14.84 9.41 9.89
CA LYS A 111 16.01 10.03 9.25
C LYS A 111 17.22 9.10 9.31
N SER A 112 17.48 8.47 10.45
CA SER A 112 18.60 7.54 10.61
C SER A 112 18.41 6.27 9.78
N ALA A 113 17.22 5.65 9.84
CA ALA A 113 16.90 4.44 9.07
C ALA A 113 17.02 4.64 7.56
N SER A 114 16.74 5.85 7.07
CA SER A 114 16.90 6.24 5.66
C SER A 114 18.31 6.76 5.31
N ASN A 115 19.29 6.65 6.22
CA ASN A 115 20.65 7.20 6.06
C ASN A 115 20.64 8.70 5.69
N SER A 116 19.70 9.46 6.23
CA SER A 116 19.42 10.87 5.90
C SER A 116 19.10 11.14 4.43
N ARG A 117 18.72 10.11 3.66
CA ARG A 117 18.46 10.18 2.22
C ARG A 117 17.07 9.66 1.87
N MET A 118 16.04 10.37 2.33
CA MET A 118 14.65 10.02 2.01
C MET A 118 14.32 10.05 0.50
N ARG A 119 15.06 10.82 -0.32
CA ARG A 119 14.92 10.76 -1.79
C ARG A 119 15.21 9.36 -2.34
N ASP A 120 16.01 8.58 -1.63
CA ASP A 120 16.37 7.20 -2.00
C ASP A 120 15.51 6.18 -1.22
N ALA A 121 14.41 6.61 -0.58
CA ALA A 121 13.46 5.74 0.12
C ALA A 121 12.51 4.96 -0.81
N PRO A 122 12.08 5.48 -1.98
CA PRO A 122 11.25 4.71 -2.91
C PRO A 122 11.87 3.34 -3.24
N GLY A 123 11.05 2.28 -3.19
CA GLY A 123 11.48 0.90 -3.35
C GLY A 123 12.06 0.24 -2.10
N LYS A 124 12.15 0.95 -0.97
CA LYS A 124 12.62 0.40 0.31
C LYS A 124 11.47 0.14 1.26
N THR A 125 11.56 -1.00 1.92
CA THR A 125 10.65 -1.45 2.97
C THR A 125 11.23 -1.14 4.34
N PHE A 126 10.39 -0.65 5.23
CA PHE A 126 10.72 -0.38 6.61
C PHE A 126 9.75 -1.10 7.53
N ILE A 127 10.27 -1.62 8.63
CA ILE A 127 9.47 -1.98 9.79
C ILE A 127 9.32 -0.73 10.65
N VAL A 128 8.09 -0.39 10.98
CA VAL A 128 7.75 0.77 11.81
C VAL A 128 7.12 0.27 13.10
N HIS A 129 7.77 0.54 14.23
CA HIS A 129 7.21 0.32 15.56
C HIS A 129 6.40 1.55 15.98
N LEU A 130 5.10 1.36 16.17
CA LEU A 130 4.20 2.36 16.77
C LEU A 130 4.29 2.20 18.29
N VAL A 131 5.00 3.12 18.94
CA VAL A 131 5.54 2.91 20.29
C VAL A 131 4.45 2.80 21.35
N GLU A 132 3.43 3.66 21.30
CA GLU A 132 2.33 3.64 22.29
C GLU A 132 1.37 2.47 22.08
N ASP A 133 1.15 2.07 20.83
CA ASP A 133 0.24 0.97 20.50
C ASP A 133 0.95 -0.41 20.63
N ASP A 134 2.28 -0.44 20.72
CA ASP A 134 3.15 -1.62 20.65
C ASP A 134 2.89 -2.52 19.44
N ILE A 135 2.71 -1.89 18.27
CA ILE A 135 2.39 -2.57 16.99
C ILE A 135 3.54 -2.36 16.02
N PHE A 136 3.92 -3.43 15.32
CA PHE A 136 4.84 -3.37 14.18
C PHE A 136 4.04 -3.41 12.88
N ILE A 137 4.30 -2.45 12.00
CA ILE A 137 3.78 -2.46 10.63
C ILE A 137 4.95 -2.49 9.65
N GLU A 138 4.68 -3.01 8.46
CA GLU A 138 5.60 -2.87 7.33
C GLU A 138 5.15 -1.68 6.48
N LEU A 139 6.08 -0.87 6.01
CA LEU A 139 5.83 0.29 5.14
C LEU A 139 6.84 0.34 4.00
N LEU A 140 6.34 0.25 2.76
CA LEU A 140 7.11 0.34 1.51
C LEU A 140 6.85 1.69 0.85
N PHE A 141 7.88 2.52 0.72
CA PHE A 141 7.76 3.78 -0.02
C PHE A 141 7.70 3.54 -1.53
N HIS A 142 6.78 4.23 -2.20
CA HIS A 142 6.63 4.21 -3.67
C HIS A 142 7.13 5.50 -4.31
N SER A 143 6.96 6.63 -3.64
CA SER A 143 7.44 7.93 -4.13
C SER A 143 7.78 8.89 -2.98
N TRP A 144 8.75 9.76 -3.23
CA TRP A 144 9.18 10.80 -2.31
C TRP A 144 9.56 12.07 -3.06
N GLY A 145 8.67 13.06 -3.02
CA GLY A 145 8.86 14.36 -3.65
C GLY A 145 9.79 15.27 -2.86
N ASN A 146 10.62 16.01 -3.59
CA ASN A 146 11.50 17.03 -3.03
C ASN A 146 10.74 18.37 -2.82
N LYS A 147 11.44 19.37 -2.26
CA LYS A 147 10.85 20.68 -1.94
C LYS A 147 10.33 21.42 -3.17
N SER A 148 11.07 21.38 -4.28
CA SER A 148 10.68 22.03 -5.54
C SER A 148 9.44 21.39 -6.18
N GLU A 149 9.20 20.12 -5.92
CA GLU A 149 8.04 19.36 -6.40
C GLU A 149 6.84 19.46 -5.44
N GLY A 150 6.92 20.24 -4.37
CA GLY A 150 5.80 20.38 -3.42
C GLY A 150 5.63 19.21 -2.47
N GLY A 151 6.62 18.33 -2.33
CA GLY A 151 6.72 17.37 -1.23
C GLY A 151 5.66 16.26 -1.18
N GLY A 152 5.04 15.91 -2.31
CA GLY A 152 4.15 14.76 -2.39
C GLY A 152 4.86 13.44 -2.06
N PHE A 153 4.13 12.42 -1.63
CA PHE A 153 4.70 11.10 -1.31
C PHE A 153 3.64 10.01 -1.40
N SER A 154 4.09 8.76 -1.51
CA SER A 154 3.21 7.60 -1.39
C SER A 154 3.94 6.39 -0.82
N TYR A 155 3.21 5.53 -0.14
CA TYR A 155 3.67 4.25 0.37
C TYR A 155 2.52 3.25 0.45
N SER A 156 2.85 1.97 0.57
CA SER A 156 1.92 0.92 1.02
C SER A 156 2.36 0.41 2.38
N ARG A 157 1.40 0.16 3.27
CA ARG A 157 1.67 -0.43 4.59
C ARG A 157 0.76 -1.58 4.92
N THR A 158 1.14 -2.44 5.86
CA THR A 158 0.22 -3.46 6.39
C THR A 158 -0.96 -2.82 7.13
N LYS A 159 -2.11 -3.49 7.11
CA LYS A 159 -3.26 -3.18 7.96
C LYS A 159 -2.91 -3.49 9.41
N VAL A 160 -3.33 -2.61 10.33
CA VAL A 160 -3.31 -2.91 11.76
C VAL A 160 -4.50 -3.83 12.03
N LYS A 161 -4.28 -4.94 12.72
CA LYS A 161 -5.37 -5.81 13.17
C LYS A 161 -5.97 -5.17 14.42
N GLU A 162 -7.27 -4.85 14.37
CA GLU A 162 -8.05 -4.37 15.52
C GLU A 162 -8.25 -5.46 16.57
#